data_AF-A0A8J4BAA6-F1
#
_entry.id   AF-A0A8J4BAA6-F1
#
_cell.length_a   1.000
_cell.length_b   1.000
_cell.length_c   1.000
_cell.angle_alpha   90.00
_cell.angle_beta   90.00
_cell.angle_gamma   90.00
#
_symmetry.space_group_name_H-M   'P 1'
#
loop_
_entity.id
_entity.type
_entity.pdbx_description
1 polymer ?
#
loop_
_entity_poly.entity_id
_entity_poly.type
_entity_poly.pdbx_seq_one_letter_code
_entity_poly.pdbx_strand_id
1 'polypeptide(L)'
;MTVGQNGGEAGPQDDPISRDVRTSSTSSRRGSIVVFAKLPVPGRVKTRLAAGAGVGPENASDFYRACAEHAISQAASCQDWADVFVYHSSADATSDVASWLAREGLNLPCRPQAGLRIGSTCTDGSSGAGADGPSVSEPDLGDKIFAAMSEVLQCQSPKDGPAGKVLIVGTDIPDITAPLLRRAAEALDEHDMVVGPSLDGGYYLLGLTRLEPRLFQGMRWSTDSVLADTLERATSSGLRIAPLSWLPCLRDVDTLQDLAEWVASCGASRPVADAPQADFNTSSSFSQGSSKDCRCESHERQPFSARQPQRQETLCGGSPLHASETEKAAVPPHLKAAGAPDGPMDLNMKHRRLCEVSQRVLKQAATWEVTRTASNLGSVGDDRSR
;
A
#
# COMPACT_ATOMS: atom_id res chain seq x y z
N MET A 1 85.99 -33.49 10.61
CA MET A 1 85.92 -32.75 11.90
C MET A 1 86.29 -31.32 11.55
N THR A 2 85.46 -30.28 11.57
CA THR A 2 84.21 -29.99 12.30
C THR A 2 83.43 -28.91 11.53
N VAL A 3 82.09 -28.98 11.60
CA VAL A 3 81.00 -28.15 11.02
C VAL A 3 80.93 -26.79 11.76
N GLY A 4 80.36 -25.64 11.32
CA GLY A 4 79.64 -25.17 10.13
C GLY A 4 78.90 -23.83 10.45
N GLN A 5 79.01 -22.85 9.54
CA GLN A 5 78.13 -21.73 9.12
C GLN A 5 77.16 -20.91 10.04
N ASN A 6 77.26 -19.57 9.85
CA ASN A 6 76.28 -18.50 9.55
C ASN A 6 75.17 -18.00 10.52
N GLY A 7 75.15 -16.67 10.72
CA GLY A 7 74.03 -15.76 10.35
C GLY A 7 73.09 -15.23 11.46
N GLY A 8 72.75 -13.92 11.41
CA GLY A 8 71.48 -13.37 11.94
C GLY A 8 71.51 -11.98 12.61
N GLU A 9 71.01 -10.95 11.94
CA GLU A 9 70.59 -9.64 12.48
C GLU A 9 69.30 -9.74 13.33
N ALA A 10 69.10 -8.82 14.28
CA ALA A 10 67.78 -8.51 14.85
C ALA A 10 67.69 -7.03 15.27
N GLY A 11 66.80 -6.30 14.59
CA GLY A 11 66.42 -4.90 14.84
C GLY A 11 65.29 -4.73 15.87
N PRO A 12 64.68 -3.52 15.96
CA PRO A 12 63.89 -3.07 17.10
C PRO A 12 62.46 -3.64 17.13
N GLN A 13 61.88 -3.64 18.34
CA GLN A 13 60.61 -4.25 18.72
C GLN A 13 59.40 -3.77 17.90
N ASP A 14 58.63 -4.75 17.42
CA ASP A 14 57.33 -4.64 16.75
C ASP A 14 56.17 -4.38 17.72
N ASP A 15 55.32 -3.39 17.41
CA ASP A 15 53.93 -3.30 17.85
C ASP A 15 53.01 -3.84 16.74
N PRO A 16 52.12 -4.83 16.98
CA PRO A 16 51.32 -5.42 15.91
C PRO A 16 49.94 -4.77 15.73
N ILE A 17 49.73 -4.28 14.51
CA ILE A 17 48.58 -4.57 13.62
C ILE A 17 47.15 -4.29 14.15
N SER A 18 46.61 -3.18 13.64
CA SER A 18 45.31 -3.04 12.95
C SER A 18 44.24 -4.12 13.18
N ARG A 19 43.13 -3.71 13.80
CA ARG A 19 41.80 -4.20 13.45
C ARG A 19 40.86 -3.02 13.30
N ASP A 20 40.86 -2.47 12.10
CA ASP A 20 39.68 -1.78 11.58
C ASP A 20 38.48 -2.70 11.76
N VAL A 21 37.65 -2.40 12.77
CA VAL A 21 36.27 -2.87 12.79
C VAL A 21 35.58 -2.12 11.65
N ARG A 22 35.70 -2.67 10.44
CA ARG A 22 34.70 -2.47 9.40
C ARG A 22 33.39 -2.97 10.00
N THR A 23 32.62 -2.07 10.60
CA THR A 23 31.18 -2.23 10.70
C THR A 23 30.69 -2.40 9.27
N SER A 24 30.56 -3.66 8.86
CA SER A 24 29.87 -4.03 7.65
C SER A 24 28.41 -3.59 7.83
N SER A 25 28.11 -2.35 7.46
CA SER A 25 26.75 -1.92 7.19
C SER A 25 26.28 -2.68 5.97
N THR A 26 25.79 -3.89 6.17
CA THR A 26 24.88 -4.53 5.23
C THR A 26 23.72 -3.57 5.07
N SER A 27 23.75 -2.78 3.99
CA SER A 27 22.62 -1.99 3.51
C SER A 27 21.47 -2.96 3.26
N SER A 28 20.68 -3.22 4.30
CA SER A 28 19.41 -3.92 4.19
C SER A 28 18.57 -3.08 3.23
N ARG A 29 18.22 -3.65 2.08
CA ARG A 29 17.44 -2.94 1.05
C ARG A 29 16.17 -2.40 1.69
N ARG A 30 16.00 -1.09 1.62
CA ARG A 30 14.79 -0.45 2.16
C ARG A 30 13.62 -0.73 1.23
N GLY A 31 12.51 -1.19 1.80
CA GLY A 31 11.25 -1.29 1.08
C GLY A 31 10.70 0.10 0.76
N SER A 32 9.58 0.16 0.06
CA SER A 32 8.81 1.38 -0.11
C SER A 32 7.35 1.16 0.25
N ILE A 33 6.72 2.19 0.82
CA ILE A 33 5.29 2.23 1.09
C ILE A 33 4.71 3.45 0.38
N VAL A 34 3.73 3.20 -0.47
CA VAL A 34 2.94 4.19 -1.19
C VAL A 34 1.56 4.25 -0.53
N VAL A 35 1.18 5.41 0.00
CA VAL A 35 -0.14 5.62 0.60
C VAL A 35 -1.00 6.45 -0.34
N PHE A 36 -2.13 5.92 -0.79
CA PHE A 36 -3.07 6.67 -1.62
C PHE A 36 -4.06 7.43 -0.74
N ALA A 37 -4.05 8.76 -0.88
CA ALA A 37 -4.88 9.67 -0.10
C ALA A 37 -5.62 10.68 -0.98
N LYS A 38 -6.61 11.34 -0.39
CA LYS A 38 -7.31 12.50 -0.93
C LYS A 38 -7.28 13.60 0.13
N LEU A 39 -7.38 14.85 -0.28
CA LEU A 39 -7.53 15.94 0.67
C LEU A 39 -8.91 15.81 1.37
N PRO A 40 -8.98 15.85 2.71
CA PRO A 40 -10.22 15.69 3.46
C PRO A 40 -11.08 16.94 3.37
N VAL A 41 -11.82 17.05 2.25
CA VAL A 41 -12.74 18.14 1.95
C VAL A 41 -14.18 17.60 2.00
N PRO A 42 -15.08 18.22 2.79
CA PRO A 42 -16.50 17.87 2.84
C PRO A 42 -17.13 17.78 1.45
N GLY A 43 -17.85 16.68 1.19
CA GLY A 43 -18.51 16.41 -0.10
C GLY A 43 -17.60 15.85 -1.19
N ARG A 44 -16.27 15.79 -1.01
CA ARG A 44 -15.31 15.17 -1.95
C ARG A 44 -14.83 13.77 -1.55
N VAL A 45 -14.97 13.43 -0.27
CA VAL A 45 -14.55 12.14 0.31
C VAL A 45 -15.72 11.47 1.00
N LYS A 46 -15.69 10.13 1.03
CA LYS A 46 -16.69 9.29 1.70
C LYS A 46 -18.14 9.73 1.43
N THR A 47 -18.46 9.94 0.15
CA THR A 47 -19.77 10.42 -0.29
C THR A 47 -20.89 9.42 0.02
N ARG A 48 -20.60 8.12 0.03
CA ARG A 48 -21.57 7.08 0.42
C ARG A 48 -21.86 7.10 1.93
N LEU A 49 -20.84 7.26 2.77
CA LEU A 49 -21.01 7.51 4.21
C LEU A 49 -21.78 8.81 4.46
N ALA A 50 -21.47 9.89 3.74
CA ALA A 50 -22.17 11.18 3.86
C ALA A 50 -23.67 11.08 3.51
N ALA A 51 -24.02 10.21 2.57
CA ALA A 51 -25.41 9.91 2.20
C ALA A 51 -26.16 9.08 3.27
N GLY A 52 -25.44 8.52 4.24
CA GLY A 52 -26.03 7.89 5.41
C GLY A 52 -26.93 8.84 6.19
N ALA A 53 -28.06 8.31 6.63
CA ALA A 53 -29.06 8.99 7.45
C ALA A 53 -28.42 9.81 8.59
N GLY A 54 -28.57 11.13 8.54
CA GLY A 54 -28.08 12.04 9.60
C GLY A 54 -26.57 12.28 9.65
N VAL A 55 -25.76 11.66 8.77
CA VAL A 55 -24.31 11.80 8.78
C VAL A 55 -23.89 13.14 8.18
N GLY A 56 -24.15 13.35 6.89
CA GLY A 56 -23.77 14.57 6.18
C GLY A 56 -22.27 14.66 5.82
N PRO A 57 -21.91 15.61 4.92
CA PRO A 57 -20.57 15.68 4.32
C PRO A 57 -19.46 16.04 5.31
N GLU A 58 -19.73 16.86 6.33
CA GLU A 58 -18.75 17.27 7.34
C GLU A 58 -18.29 16.07 8.19
N ASN A 59 -19.25 15.31 8.72
CA ASN A 59 -18.98 14.14 9.56
C ASN A 59 -18.26 13.04 8.77
N ALA A 60 -18.64 12.82 7.51
CA ALA A 60 -17.97 11.87 6.64
C ALA A 60 -16.52 12.30 6.33
N SER A 61 -16.29 13.59 6.12
CA SER A 61 -14.94 14.13 5.89
C SER A 61 -14.06 14.07 7.13
N ASP A 62 -14.63 14.35 8.31
CA ASP A 62 -13.94 14.21 9.59
C ASP A 62 -13.53 12.76 9.86
N PHE A 63 -14.43 11.80 9.60
CA PHE A 63 -14.10 10.37 9.68
C PHE A 63 -12.97 10.00 8.73
N TYR A 64 -13.11 10.36 7.45
CA TYR A 64 -12.08 10.11 6.44
C TYR A 64 -10.72 10.70 6.86
N ARG A 65 -10.70 11.94 7.35
CA ARG A 65 -9.49 12.60 7.84
C ARG A 65 -8.83 11.79 8.94
N ALA A 66 -9.58 11.38 9.96
CA ALA A 66 -9.02 10.61 11.07
C ALA A 66 -8.49 9.24 10.61
N CYS A 67 -9.19 8.58 9.68
CA CYS A 67 -8.80 7.29 9.11
C CYS A 67 -7.52 7.42 8.26
N ALA A 68 -7.47 8.41 7.37
CA ALA A 68 -6.31 8.68 6.52
C ALA A 68 -5.08 9.07 7.35
N GLU A 69 -5.23 9.95 8.34
CA GLU A 69 -4.14 10.30 9.24
C GLU A 69 -3.64 9.08 10.03
N HIS A 70 -4.54 8.20 10.48
CA HIS A 70 -4.15 6.95 11.13
C HIS A 70 -3.32 6.06 10.20
N ALA A 71 -3.84 5.78 8.99
CA ALA A 71 -3.14 4.94 8.01
C ALA A 71 -1.77 5.51 7.62
N ILE A 72 -1.69 6.83 7.36
CA ILE A 72 -0.43 7.50 7.03
C ILE A 72 0.53 7.47 8.22
N SER A 73 0.05 7.61 9.46
CA SER A 73 0.89 7.52 10.66
C SER A 73 1.46 6.10 10.84
N GLN A 74 0.65 5.07 10.60
CA GLN A 74 1.11 3.68 10.64
C GLN A 74 2.20 3.43 9.58
N ALA A 75 1.99 3.91 8.34
CA ALA A 75 3.02 3.84 7.31
C ALA A 75 4.28 4.63 7.69
N ALA A 76 4.12 5.86 8.20
CA ALA A 76 5.24 6.71 8.62
C ALA A 76 6.09 6.08 9.73
N SER A 77 5.49 5.27 10.61
CA SER A 77 6.21 4.55 11.66
C SER A 77 7.11 3.42 11.14
N CYS A 78 6.99 3.05 9.86
CA CYS A 78 7.82 2.06 9.18
C CYS A 78 9.08 2.65 8.53
N GLN A 79 9.40 3.93 8.79
CA GLN A 79 10.56 4.62 8.18
C GLN A 79 11.93 4.06 8.60
N ASP A 80 11.97 3.14 9.57
CA ASP A 80 13.16 2.39 9.93
C ASP A 80 13.58 1.38 8.85
N TRP A 81 12.62 0.85 8.08
CA TRP A 81 12.88 -0.15 7.01
C TRP A 81 12.32 0.21 5.64
N ALA A 82 11.42 1.21 5.53
CA ALA A 82 10.85 1.64 4.26
C ALA A 82 10.98 3.14 4.02
N ASP A 83 11.05 3.52 2.74
CA ASP A 83 10.76 4.88 2.31
C ASP A 83 9.24 5.04 2.14
N VAL A 84 8.66 6.13 2.64
CA VAL A 84 7.20 6.31 2.68
C VAL A 84 6.80 7.51 1.83
N PHE A 85 5.86 7.31 0.91
CA PHE A 85 5.36 8.32 -0.02
C PHE A 85 3.85 8.45 0.09
N VAL A 86 3.32 9.68 0.07
CA VAL A 86 1.89 9.93 -0.01
C VAL A 86 1.53 10.37 -1.43
N TYR A 87 0.73 9.55 -2.12
CA TYR A 87 0.21 9.86 -3.43
C TYR A 87 -1.22 10.38 -3.31
N HIS A 88 -1.43 11.66 -3.62
CA HIS A 88 -2.73 12.31 -3.48
C HIS A 88 -3.49 12.39 -4.81
N SER A 89 -4.82 12.53 -4.75
CA SER A 89 -5.61 12.74 -5.97
C SER A 89 -5.10 13.91 -6.79
N SER A 90 -5.13 13.77 -8.12
CA SER A 90 -4.76 14.84 -9.06
C SER A 90 -5.63 16.10 -8.92
N ALA A 91 -6.80 15.99 -8.32
CA ALA A 91 -7.69 17.11 -8.02
C ALA A 91 -7.29 17.90 -6.76
N ASP A 92 -6.23 17.49 -6.05
CA ASP A 92 -5.73 18.13 -4.84
C ASP A 92 -4.38 18.81 -5.13
N ALA A 93 -4.18 20.02 -4.59
CA ALA A 93 -2.89 20.68 -4.68
C ALA A 93 -1.89 20.01 -3.72
N THR A 94 -0.69 19.67 -4.21
CA THR A 94 0.35 19.03 -3.41
C THR A 94 0.74 19.85 -2.17
N SER A 95 0.73 21.19 -2.28
CA SER A 95 0.99 22.10 -1.17
C SER A 95 -0.02 21.97 -0.03
N ASP A 96 -1.29 21.74 -0.37
CA ASP A 96 -2.38 21.66 0.61
C ASP A 96 -2.33 20.34 1.37
N VAL A 97 -2.02 19.25 0.66
CA VAL A 97 -1.81 17.94 1.24
C VAL A 97 -0.58 17.96 2.16
N ALA A 98 0.54 18.51 1.69
CA ALA A 98 1.75 18.66 2.51
C ALA A 98 1.50 19.52 3.75
N SER A 99 0.76 20.64 3.61
CA SER A 99 0.41 21.50 4.74
C SER A 99 -0.53 20.82 5.73
N TRP A 100 -1.47 20.00 5.25
CA TRP A 100 -2.32 19.18 6.13
C TRP A 100 -1.50 18.17 6.93
N LEU A 101 -0.63 17.41 6.28
CA LEU A 101 0.19 16.40 6.95
C LEU A 101 1.20 17.02 7.91
N ALA A 102 1.83 18.14 7.54
CA ALA A 102 2.76 18.86 8.40
C ALA A 102 2.11 19.31 9.73
N ARG A 103 0.84 19.74 9.71
CA ARG A 103 0.08 20.07 10.94
C ARG A 103 -0.10 18.88 11.87
N GLU A 104 -0.04 17.67 11.34
CA GLU A 104 -0.14 16.42 12.08
C GLU A 104 1.23 15.82 12.45
N GLY A 105 2.33 16.56 12.22
CA GLY A 105 3.69 16.09 12.45
C GLY A 105 4.19 15.10 11.39
N LEU A 106 3.49 14.98 10.26
CA LEU A 106 3.80 14.04 9.18
C LEU A 106 4.50 14.78 8.03
N ASN A 107 5.84 14.79 8.06
CA ASN A 107 6.67 15.39 7.01
C ASN A 107 7.07 14.33 5.98
N LEU A 108 6.12 13.89 5.17
CA LEU A 108 6.33 12.86 4.14
C LEU A 108 6.39 13.48 2.73
N PRO A 109 7.15 12.89 1.78
CA PRO A 109 7.08 13.25 0.38
C PRO A 109 5.67 13.04 -0.19
N CYS A 110 5.07 14.12 -0.71
CA CYS A 110 3.77 14.10 -1.37
C CYS A 110 3.93 14.18 -2.88
N ARG A 111 3.19 13.35 -3.63
CA ARG A 111 3.17 13.34 -5.10
C ARG A 111 1.74 13.25 -5.63
N PRO A 112 1.40 13.87 -6.76
CA PRO A 112 0.11 13.65 -7.38
C PRO A 112 0.02 12.24 -7.96
N GLN A 113 -1.17 11.65 -7.96
CA GLN A 113 -1.50 10.44 -8.71
C GLN A 113 -1.57 10.78 -10.21
N ALA A 114 -0.41 11.02 -10.81
CA ALA A 114 -0.26 11.14 -12.25
C ALA A 114 -0.40 9.74 -12.86
N GLY A 115 -1.56 9.46 -13.47
CA GLY A 115 -1.74 8.18 -14.15
C GLY A 115 -0.85 8.12 -15.40
N LEU A 116 -0.07 7.04 -15.53
CA LEU A 116 0.61 6.71 -16.77
C LEU A 116 -0.19 5.57 -17.42
N ARG A 117 -0.79 5.84 -18.58
CA ARG A 117 -1.59 4.82 -19.26
C ARG A 117 -0.75 3.63 -19.63
N ILE A 118 -1.14 2.48 -19.11
CA ILE A 118 -0.38 1.24 -19.27
C ILE A 118 -0.38 0.82 -20.74
N GLY A 119 0.81 0.82 -21.37
CA GLY A 119 1.00 0.47 -22.78
C GLY A 119 1.18 1.66 -23.73
N SER A 120 1.18 2.90 -23.22
CA SER A 120 1.54 4.07 -24.02
C SER A 120 3.06 4.15 -24.15
N THR A 121 3.62 3.85 -25.32
CA THR A 121 5.00 4.26 -25.63
C THR A 121 5.05 5.78 -25.68
N CYS A 122 6.00 6.41 -25.00
CA CYS A 122 6.35 7.80 -25.26
C CYS A 122 6.73 7.93 -26.73
N THR A 123 5.80 8.37 -27.58
CA THR A 123 6.18 8.84 -28.90
C THR A 123 6.81 10.21 -28.69
N ASP A 124 8.14 10.26 -28.74
CA ASP A 124 8.89 11.50 -28.75
C ASP A 124 8.28 12.49 -29.75
N GLY A 125 8.24 13.75 -29.32
CA GLY A 125 7.54 14.83 -29.99
C GLY A 125 7.88 14.94 -31.47
N SER A 126 6.91 14.60 -32.31
CA SER A 126 6.75 15.20 -33.62
C SER A 126 5.39 15.88 -33.64
N SER A 127 5.44 17.22 -33.58
CA SER A 127 4.31 18.11 -33.79
C SER A 127 3.67 17.85 -35.16
N GLY A 128 2.54 17.15 -35.14
CA GLY A 128 1.61 17.06 -36.25
C GLY A 128 0.25 17.54 -35.78
N ALA A 129 -0.11 18.77 -36.15
CA ALA A 129 -1.45 19.30 -35.94
C ALA A 129 -2.46 18.49 -36.78
N GLY A 130 -3.17 17.58 -36.12
CA GLY A 130 -4.33 16.89 -36.65
C GLY A 130 -5.43 16.94 -35.59
N ALA A 131 -6.44 17.77 -35.82
CA ALA A 131 -7.67 17.79 -35.05
C ALA A 131 -8.39 16.44 -35.20
N ASP A 132 -9.09 16.02 -34.13
CA ASP A 132 -9.78 14.73 -33.94
C ASP A 132 -8.91 13.56 -33.45
N GLY A 133 -8.13 13.80 -32.39
CA GLY A 133 -7.62 12.72 -31.54
C GLY A 133 -8.75 12.13 -30.67
N PRO A 134 -8.74 10.80 -30.38
CA PRO A 134 -9.73 10.20 -29.49
C PRO A 134 -9.71 10.93 -28.14
N SER A 135 -10.90 11.31 -27.65
CA SER A 135 -11.08 11.88 -26.31
C SER A 135 -10.22 11.11 -25.31
N VAL A 136 -9.17 11.76 -24.80
CA VAL A 136 -8.24 11.14 -23.86
C VAL A 136 -8.98 11.06 -22.53
N SER A 137 -9.71 9.96 -22.30
CA SER A 137 -10.34 9.67 -21.01
C SER A 137 -9.32 9.70 -19.87
N GLU A 138 -9.71 10.21 -18.72
CA GLU A 138 -8.81 10.29 -17.56
C GLU A 138 -8.24 8.91 -17.18
N PRO A 139 -6.99 8.84 -16.68
CA PRO A 139 -6.41 7.59 -16.21
C PRO A 139 -7.24 6.97 -15.07
N ASP A 140 -7.44 5.66 -15.15
CA ASP A 140 -8.19 4.93 -14.13
C ASP A 140 -7.36 4.68 -12.86
N LEU A 141 -7.93 3.97 -11.89
CA LEU A 141 -7.21 3.65 -10.65
C LEU A 141 -6.00 2.73 -10.92
N GLY A 142 -6.10 1.81 -11.87
CA GLY A 142 -5.03 0.90 -12.26
C GLY A 142 -3.83 1.61 -12.87
N ASP A 143 -4.08 2.55 -13.78
CA ASP A 143 -3.04 3.42 -14.36
C ASP A 143 -2.30 4.22 -13.27
N LYS A 144 -3.02 4.69 -12.24
CA LYS A 144 -2.46 5.43 -11.10
C LYS A 144 -1.62 4.53 -10.19
N ILE A 145 -2.12 3.35 -9.83
CA ILE A 145 -1.39 2.36 -9.04
C ILE A 145 -0.10 1.97 -9.76
N PHE A 146 -0.19 1.61 -11.05
CA PHE A 146 0.96 1.23 -11.85
C PHE A 146 2.00 2.35 -11.93
N ALA A 147 1.58 3.58 -12.21
CA ALA A 147 2.49 4.73 -12.28
C ALA A 147 3.22 4.97 -10.94
N ALA A 148 2.49 4.97 -9.83
CA ALA A 148 3.08 5.20 -8.50
C ALA A 148 4.09 4.10 -8.12
N MET A 149 3.72 2.83 -8.32
CA MET A 149 4.62 1.71 -8.01
C MET A 149 5.83 1.68 -8.96
N SER A 150 5.64 2.03 -10.23
CA SER A 150 6.72 2.14 -11.24
C SER A 150 7.71 3.23 -10.90
N GLU A 151 7.24 4.42 -10.57
CA GLU A 151 8.09 5.54 -10.18
C GLU A 151 8.95 5.19 -8.96
N VAL A 152 8.33 4.62 -7.94
CA VAL A 152 9.03 4.27 -6.69
C VAL A 152 10.03 3.13 -6.89
N LEU A 153 9.67 2.08 -7.64
CA LEU A 153 10.60 0.99 -7.94
C LEU A 153 11.76 1.43 -8.84
N GLN A 154 11.53 2.36 -9.77
CA GLN A 154 12.60 2.94 -10.60
C GLN A 154 13.59 3.75 -9.75
N CYS A 155 13.10 4.53 -8.78
CA CYS A 155 13.99 5.22 -7.82
C CYS A 155 14.83 4.25 -6.97
N GLN A 156 14.35 3.03 -6.76
CA GLN A 156 15.01 2.03 -5.92
C GLN A 156 15.90 1.03 -6.68
N SER A 157 15.78 0.91 -8.00
CA SER A 157 16.48 -0.11 -8.77
C SER A 157 17.91 0.33 -9.15
N PRO A 158 18.98 -0.24 -8.56
CA PRO A 158 20.32 -0.05 -9.06
C PRO A 158 20.46 -0.81 -10.40
N LYS A 159 21.30 -0.31 -11.31
CA LYS A 159 21.51 -0.91 -12.64
C LYS A 159 21.90 -2.40 -12.63
N ASP A 160 22.43 -2.91 -11.52
CA ASP A 160 22.93 -4.29 -11.36
C ASP A 160 22.44 -4.97 -10.06
N GLY A 161 21.34 -4.50 -9.45
CA GLY A 161 20.78 -5.04 -8.20
C GLY A 161 19.43 -5.74 -8.37
N PRO A 162 18.98 -6.57 -7.42
CA PRO A 162 17.64 -7.16 -7.46
C PRO A 162 16.56 -6.08 -7.30
N ALA A 163 15.39 -6.33 -7.87
CA ALA A 163 14.27 -5.40 -7.85
C ALA A 163 13.84 -5.02 -6.42
N GLY A 164 13.46 -3.75 -6.22
CA GLY A 164 12.97 -3.22 -4.95
C GLY A 164 11.63 -3.85 -4.53
N LYS A 165 11.21 -3.60 -3.29
CA LYS A 165 9.90 -3.99 -2.78
C LYS A 165 9.04 -2.75 -2.62
N VAL A 166 7.83 -2.77 -3.16
CA VAL A 166 6.88 -1.68 -2.98
C VAL A 166 5.54 -2.22 -2.47
N LEU A 167 5.01 -1.58 -1.43
CA LEU A 167 3.65 -1.74 -0.96
C LEU A 167 2.84 -0.52 -1.39
N ILE A 168 1.61 -0.72 -1.85
CA ILE A 168 0.62 0.34 -1.99
C ILE A 168 -0.55 0.06 -1.05
N VAL A 169 -1.01 1.09 -0.35
CA VAL A 169 -2.09 1.00 0.64
C VAL A 169 -3.13 2.10 0.47
N GLY A 170 -4.40 1.75 0.71
CA GLY A 170 -5.49 2.71 0.83
C GLY A 170 -5.49 3.42 2.18
N THR A 171 -6.34 4.45 2.30
CA THR A 171 -6.51 5.26 3.54
C THR A 171 -7.83 5.02 4.27
N ASP A 172 -8.62 4.07 3.78
CA ASP A 172 -10.01 3.84 4.16
C ASP A 172 -10.21 2.63 5.08
N ILE A 173 -9.10 2.11 5.62
CA ILE A 173 -9.03 0.87 6.42
C ILE A 173 -8.54 1.20 7.83
N PRO A 174 -9.45 1.35 8.81
CA PRO A 174 -9.10 1.74 10.16
C PRO A 174 -8.18 0.77 10.91
N ASP A 175 -8.20 -0.51 10.53
CA ASP A 175 -7.45 -1.59 11.20
C ASP A 175 -6.03 -1.80 10.62
N ILE A 176 -5.58 -0.93 9.72
CA ILE A 176 -4.21 -0.97 9.20
C ILE A 176 -3.22 -0.68 10.32
N THR A 177 -2.13 -1.44 10.40
CA THR A 177 -1.10 -1.25 11.45
C THR A 177 0.31 -1.42 10.90
N ALA A 178 1.29 -0.80 11.56
CA ALA A 178 2.70 -0.93 11.19
C ALA A 178 3.22 -2.38 11.21
N PRO A 179 2.86 -3.24 12.19
CA PRO A 179 3.21 -4.66 12.14
C PRO A 179 2.63 -5.38 10.91
N LEU A 180 1.42 -5.01 10.50
CA LEU A 180 0.79 -5.58 9.31
C LEU A 180 1.53 -5.17 8.02
N LEU A 181 1.97 -3.91 7.92
CA LEU A 181 2.81 -3.43 6.81
C LEU A 181 4.16 -4.14 6.77
N ARG A 182 4.78 -4.37 7.94
CA ARG A 182 6.05 -5.10 8.05
C ARG A 182 5.88 -6.55 7.59
N ARG A 183 4.83 -7.24 8.04
CA ARG A 183 4.50 -8.61 7.60
C ARG A 183 4.29 -8.70 6.09
N ALA A 184 3.65 -7.70 5.50
CA ALA A 184 3.51 -7.62 4.04
C ALA A 184 4.86 -7.46 3.33
N ALA A 185 5.78 -6.66 3.88
CA ALA A 185 7.11 -6.50 3.30
C ALA A 185 7.99 -7.75 3.46
N GLU A 186 7.90 -8.44 4.60
CA GLU A 186 8.55 -9.74 4.84
C GLU A 186 8.01 -10.79 3.88
N ALA A 187 6.71 -10.74 3.55
CA ALA A 187 6.13 -11.67 2.59
C ALA A 187 6.80 -11.62 1.21
N LEU A 188 7.21 -10.42 0.81
CA LEU A 188 7.91 -10.15 -0.44
C LEU A 188 9.39 -10.57 -0.44
N ASP A 189 9.93 -11.11 0.66
CA ASP A 189 11.24 -11.80 0.62
C ASP A 189 11.16 -13.13 -0.13
N GLU A 190 10.03 -13.81 -0.01
CA GLU A 190 9.83 -15.16 -0.55
C GLU A 190 8.91 -15.19 -1.78
N HIS A 191 8.14 -14.13 -1.99
CA HIS A 191 7.10 -14.04 -3.02
C HIS A 191 7.27 -12.79 -3.89
N ASP A 192 6.64 -12.81 -5.06
CA ASP A 192 6.68 -11.67 -5.98
C ASP A 192 5.50 -10.70 -5.75
N MET A 193 4.45 -11.18 -5.09
CA MET A 193 3.22 -10.45 -4.83
C MET A 193 2.62 -10.84 -3.47
N VAL A 194 2.12 -9.84 -2.72
CA VAL A 194 1.31 -10.04 -1.51
C VAL A 194 0.06 -9.18 -1.60
N VAL A 195 -1.06 -9.66 -1.06
CA VAL A 195 -2.33 -8.95 -1.07
C VAL A 195 -2.94 -8.94 0.33
N GLY A 196 -3.35 -7.76 0.78
CA GLY A 196 -4.23 -7.59 1.94
C GLY A 196 -5.67 -7.50 1.46
N PRO A 197 -6.48 -8.59 1.57
CA PRO A 197 -7.82 -8.61 1.03
C PRO A 197 -8.78 -7.74 1.84
N SER A 198 -9.77 -7.14 1.18
CA SER A 198 -10.87 -6.43 1.84
C SER A 198 -12.18 -7.22 1.77
N LEU A 199 -13.05 -7.02 2.76
CA LEU A 199 -14.34 -7.74 2.86
C LEU A 199 -15.32 -7.45 1.70
N ASP A 200 -15.11 -6.37 0.96
CA ASP A 200 -15.91 -5.97 -0.20
C ASP A 200 -15.48 -6.66 -1.52
N GLY A 201 -14.48 -7.54 -1.48
CA GLY A 201 -13.94 -8.24 -2.65
C GLY A 201 -12.80 -7.52 -3.37
N GLY A 202 -12.34 -6.39 -2.82
CA GLY A 202 -11.13 -5.70 -3.25
C GLY A 202 -9.88 -6.09 -2.46
N TYR A 203 -8.95 -5.15 -2.36
CA TYR A 203 -7.78 -5.23 -1.50
C TYR A 203 -7.43 -3.86 -0.93
N TYR A 204 -7.01 -3.82 0.34
CA TYR A 204 -6.52 -2.60 0.99
C TYR A 204 -5.01 -2.40 0.82
N LEU A 205 -4.30 -3.49 0.51
CA LEU A 205 -2.86 -3.53 0.33
C LEU A 205 -2.51 -4.41 -0.86
N LEU A 206 -1.63 -3.91 -1.73
CA LEU A 206 -0.96 -4.69 -2.76
C LEU A 206 0.55 -4.47 -2.63
N GLY A 207 1.32 -5.56 -2.55
CA GLY A 207 2.77 -5.51 -2.56
C GLY A 207 3.35 -6.22 -3.77
N LEU A 208 4.39 -5.66 -4.39
CA LEU A 208 5.08 -6.25 -5.53
C LEU A 208 6.60 -6.11 -5.39
N THR A 209 7.34 -7.12 -5.86
CA THR A 209 8.77 -7.01 -6.18
C THR A 209 9.02 -6.86 -7.68
N ARG A 210 8.06 -7.31 -8.50
CA ARG A 210 8.08 -7.22 -9.96
C ARG A 210 6.80 -6.57 -10.46
N LEU A 211 6.93 -5.48 -11.21
CA LEU A 211 5.77 -4.87 -11.87
C LEU A 211 5.28 -5.76 -13.01
N GLU A 212 3.98 -6.01 -13.00
CA GLU A 212 3.29 -6.70 -14.06
C GLU A 212 2.12 -5.82 -14.52
N PRO A 213 2.26 -5.11 -15.66
CA PRO A 213 1.24 -4.16 -16.09
C PRO A 213 -0.12 -4.80 -16.34
N ARG A 214 -0.16 -6.10 -16.71
CA ARG A 214 -1.39 -6.86 -16.94
C ARG A 214 -2.30 -6.97 -15.73
N LEU A 215 -1.76 -6.78 -14.52
CA LEU A 215 -2.54 -6.77 -13.28
C LEU A 215 -3.61 -5.67 -13.28
N PHE A 216 -3.32 -4.54 -13.93
CA PHE A 216 -4.14 -3.33 -13.81
C PHE A 216 -4.90 -2.97 -15.09
N GLN A 217 -4.55 -3.57 -16.23
CA GLN A 217 -5.15 -3.26 -17.54
C GLN A 217 -6.61 -3.70 -17.66
N GLY A 218 -7.51 -2.76 -17.99
CA GLY A 218 -8.91 -3.08 -18.28
C GLY A 218 -9.65 -3.68 -17.08
N MET A 219 -9.24 -3.30 -15.87
CA MET A 219 -9.86 -3.75 -14.63
C MET A 219 -11.22 -3.07 -14.44
N ARG A 220 -12.20 -3.85 -13.98
CA ARG A 220 -13.48 -3.32 -13.52
C ARG A 220 -13.32 -2.92 -12.06
N TRP A 221 -12.86 -1.69 -11.83
CA TRP A 221 -12.69 -1.17 -10.47
C TRP A 221 -14.03 -1.02 -9.74
N SER A 222 -14.01 -1.04 -8.41
CA SER A 222 -15.20 -0.91 -7.54
C SER A 222 -16.21 -2.06 -7.67
N THR A 223 -15.75 -3.28 -8.00
CA THR A 223 -16.54 -4.51 -7.96
C THR A 223 -15.98 -5.48 -6.92
N ASP A 224 -16.80 -6.43 -6.48
CA ASP A 224 -16.40 -7.53 -5.60
C ASP A 224 -15.50 -8.57 -6.29
N SER A 225 -15.29 -8.43 -7.61
CA SER A 225 -14.42 -9.29 -8.42
C SER A 225 -12.96 -8.80 -8.48
N VAL A 226 -12.65 -7.60 -7.99
CA VAL A 226 -11.32 -6.97 -8.18
C VAL A 226 -10.20 -7.88 -7.68
N LEU A 227 -10.33 -8.47 -6.49
CA LEU A 227 -9.33 -9.39 -5.94
C LEU A 227 -9.17 -10.64 -6.81
N ALA A 228 -10.28 -11.28 -7.17
CA ALA A 228 -10.27 -12.50 -7.97
C ALA A 228 -9.64 -12.28 -9.34
N ASP A 229 -10.05 -11.22 -10.04
CA ASP A 229 -9.52 -10.83 -11.35
C ASP A 229 -8.00 -10.54 -11.25
N THR A 230 -7.56 -9.89 -10.17
CA THR A 230 -6.13 -9.60 -9.93
C THR A 230 -5.30 -10.87 -9.72
N LEU A 231 -5.80 -11.81 -8.90
CA LEU A 231 -5.11 -13.07 -8.62
C LEU A 231 -5.01 -13.97 -9.86
N GLU A 232 -6.05 -14.01 -10.69
CA GLU A 232 -6.04 -14.73 -11.96
C GLU A 232 -4.97 -14.18 -12.92
N ARG A 233 -4.89 -12.85 -13.04
CA ARG A 233 -3.89 -12.17 -13.88
C ARG A 233 -2.47 -12.37 -13.36
N ALA A 234 -2.29 -12.32 -12.05
CA ALA A 234 -1.00 -12.56 -11.41
C ALA A 234 -0.49 -13.98 -11.66
N THR A 235 -1.38 -14.97 -11.47
CA THR A 235 -1.09 -16.39 -11.72
C THR A 235 -0.75 -16.63 -13.18
N SER A 236 -1.54 -16.04 -14.10
CA SER A 236 -1.33 -16.14 -15.54
C SER A 236 -0.02 -15.49 -16.00
N SER A 237 0.51 -14.54 -15.22
CA SER A 237 1.78 -13.85 -15.47
C SER A 237 2.97 -14.49 -14.74
N GLY A 238 2.75 -15.64 -14.08
CA GLY A 238 3.78 -16.40 -13.38
C GLY A 238 4.33 -15.75 -12.11
N LEU A 239 3.58 -14.82 -11.49
CA LEU A 239 3.97 -14.25 -10.20
C LEU A 239 3.78 -15.30 -9.09
N ARG A 240 4.77 -15.41 -8.19
CA ARG A 240 4.61 -16.18 -6.95
C ARG A 240 3.83 -15.32 -5.96
N ILE A 241 2.60 -15.71 -5.68
CA ILE A 241 1.69 -14.96 -4.80
C ILE A 241 1.79 -15.54 -3.38
N ALA A 242 1.98 -14.68 -2.38
CA ALA A 242 1.92 -15.09 -0.98
C ALA A 242 0.50 -15.60 -0.64
N PRO A 243 0.35 -16.60 0.26
CA PRO A 243 -0.96 -17.07 0.69
C PRO A 243 -1.82 -15.92 1.24
N LEU A 244 -3.10 -15.84 0.86
CA LEU A 244 -3.98 -14.76 1.32
C LEU A 244 -4.12 -14.70 2.85
N SER A 245 -3.97 -15.83 3.56
CA SER A 245 -3.95 -15.90 5.02
C SER A 245 -2.75 -15.21 5.67
N TRP A 246 -1.76 -14.77 4.88
CA TRP A 246 -0.63 -14.00 5.36
C TRP A 246 -0.99 -12.58 5.75
N LEU A 247 -2.14 -12.06 5.32
CA LEU A 247 -2.67 -10.80 5.83
C LEU A 247 -4.15 -11.02 6.19
N PRO A 248 -4.65 -10.41 7.28
CA PRO A 248 -6.06 -10.52 7.62
C PRO A 248 -6.91 -9.87 6.53
N CYS A 249 -8.10 -10.41 6.32
CA CYS A 249 -9.14 -9.73 5.57
C CYS A 249 -9.70 -8.60 6.45
N LEU A 250 -9.56 -7.36 5.99
CA LEU A 250 -9.97 -6.16 6.74
C LEU A 250 -11.18 -5.49 6.10
N ARG A 251 -11.86 -4.65 6.88
CA ARG A 251 -13.00 -3.89 6.41
C ARG A 251 -12.56 -2.55 5.81
N ASP A 252 -12.94 -2.33 4.56
CA ASP A 252 -12.97 -1.00 3.99
C ASP A 252 -14.23 -0.28 4.48
N VAL A 253 -14.09 0.92 5.06
CA VAL A 253 -15.23 1.63 5.65
C VAL A 253 -15.72 2.72 4.70
N ASP A 254 -16.70 2.40 3.86
CA ASP A 254 -17.23 3.34 2.86
C ASP A 254 -18.66 3.80 3.14
N THR A 255 -19.46 2.99 3.82
CA THR A 255 -20.85 3.30 4.17
C THR A 255 -21.06 3.45 5.68
N LEU A 256 -22.22 3.99 6.08
CA LEU A 256 -22.62 4.04 7.48
C LEU A 256 -22.74 2.64 8.11
N GLN A 257 -23.14 1.65 7.32
CA GLN A 257 -23.22 0.26 7.77
C GLN A 257 -21.82 -0.30 8.06
N ASP A 258 -20.85 -0.06 7.17
CA ASP A 258 -19.46 -0.51 7.39
C ASP A 258 -18.87 0.10 8.65
N LEU A 259 -19.16 1.39 8.89
CA LEU A 259 -18.71 2.10 10.09
C LEU A 259 -19.30 1.48 11.36
N ALA A 260 -20.60 1.18 11.35
CA ALA A 260 -21.28 0.56 12.49
C ALA A 260 -20.72 -0.84 12.77
N GLU A 261 -20.51 -1.65 11.72
CA GLU A 261 -19.94 -2.99 11.84
C GLU A 261 -18.49 -2.97 12.32
N TRP A 262 -17.68 -2.02 11.85
CA TRP A 262 -16.32 -1.82 12.34
C TRP A 262 -16.28 -1.41 13.82
N VAL A 263 -17.08 -0.43 14.23
CA VAL A 263 -17.11 -0.02 15.66
C VAL A 263 -17.58 -1.18 16.56
N ALA A 264 -18.53 -1.98 16.09
CA ALA A 264 -18.98 -3.16 16.83
C ALA A 264 -17.89 -4.24 16.97
N SER A 265 -17.05 -4.46 15.95
CA SER A 265 -15.95 -5.43 16.03
C SER A 265 -14.83 -4.98 16.98
N CYS A 266 -14.58 -3.68 17.10
CA CYS A 266 -13.65 -3.13 18.09
C CYS A 266 -14.10 -3.38 19.54
N GLY A 267 -15.42 -3.38 19.80
CA GLY A 267 -15.97 -3.67 21.13
C GLY A 267 -15.95 -5.15 21.51
N ALA A 268 -15.86 -6.04 20.53
CA ALA A 268 -15.85 -7.50 20.72
C ALA A 268 -14.43 -8.09 20.84
N SER A 269 -13.37 -7.32 20.54
CA SER A 269 -11.98 -7.80 20.53
C SER A 269 -11.22 -7.36 21.79
N ARG A 270 -10.91 -8.34 22.66
CA ARG A 270 -9.80 -8.27 23.64
C ARG A 270 -8.47 -8.05 22.89
N PRO A 271 -7.42 -7.51 23.55
CA PRO A 271 -6.16 -7.16 22.89
C PRO A 271 -5.66 -8.31 22.03
N VAL A 272 -5.24 -7.99 20.81
CA VAL A 272 -4.57 -8.88 19.88
C VAL A 272 -3.32 -9.42 20.59
N ALA A 273 -3.45 -10.60 21.19
CA ALA A 273 -2.31 -11.37 21.65
C ALA A 273 -1.55 -11.83 20.40
N ASP A 274 -0.22 -11.76 20.49
CA ASP A 274 0.74 -12.19 19.48
C ASP A 274 0.25 -13.43 18.72
N ALA A 275 0.20 -13.32 17.39
CA ALA A 275 -0.07 -14.46 16.53
C ALA A 275 0.95 -15.58 16.85
N PRO A 276 0.51 -16.84 17.02
CA PRO A 276 1.40 -17.91 17.41
C PRO A 276 2.43 -18.16 16.30
N GLN A 277 3.70 -18.30 16.70
CA GLN A 277 4.75 -18.84 15.84
C GLN A 277 4.28 -20.19 15.31
N ALA A 278 4.18 -20.31 13.99
CA ALA A 278 3.74 -21.53 13.34
C ALA A 278 4.83 -22.61 13.45
N ASP A 279 4.72 -23.43 14.48
CA ASP A 279 5.40 -24.73 14.53
C ASP A 279 4.74 -25.66 13.52
N PHE A 280 5.47 -25.95 12.44
CA PHE A 280 5.18 -27.04 11.52
C PHE A 280 5.27 -28.38 12.26
N ASN A 281 4.15 -29.00 12.65
CA ASN A 281 3.85 -30.39 12.27
C ASN A 281 2.48 -30.92 12.74
N THR A 282 2.01 -31.89 11.94
CA THR A 282 1.00 -32.94 12.20
C THR A 282 -0.50 -32.66 11.98
N SER A 283 -1.01 -33.54 11.12
CA SER A 283 -2.38 -33.87 10.73
C SER A 283 -3.33 -34.17 11.88
N SER A 284 -4.59 -33.75 11.78
CA SER A 284 -5.75 -34.65 11.60
C SER A 284 -7.12 -33.97 11.75
N SER A 285 -8.06 -34.42 10.90
CA SER A 285 -9.51 -34.59 11.09
C SER A 285 -10.44 -33.39 11.40
N PHE A 286 -11.02 -32.88 10.31
CA PHE A 286 -12.43 -32.60 10.03
C PHE A 286 -13.51 -32.77 11.14
N SER A 287 -14.30 -31.70 11.37
CA SER A 287 -15.74 -31.78 11.67
C SER A 287 -16.45 -30.46 11.30
N GLN A 288 -17.52 -30.55 10.52
CA GLN A 288 -18.31 -29.44 9.98
C GLN A 288 -19.19 -28.75 11.03
N GLY A 289 -19.21 -27.41 10.99
CA GLY A 289 -20.21 -26.56 11.64
C GLY A 289 -20.41 -25.30 10.82
N SER A 290 -21.64 -25.06 10.36
CA SER A 290 -22.03 -24.03 9.40
C SER A 290 -22.14 -22.63 10.01
N SER A 291 -21.33 -21.69 9.51
CA SER A 291 -21.59 -20.24 9.57
C SER A 291 -21.05 -19.59 8.28
N LYS A 292 -21.67 -18.48 7.86
CA LYS A 292 -21.38 -17.79 6.59
C LYS A 292 -20.04 -17.06 6.69
N ASP A 293 -18.95 -17.77 6.40
CA ASP A 293 -17.61 -17.23 6.24
C ASP A 293 -17.21 -17.21 4.76
N CYS A 294 -16.49 -16.14 4.36
CA CYS A 294 -15.96 -15.93 3.01
C CYS A 294 -15.25 -17.18 2.49
N ARG A 295 -15.79 -17.75 1.41
CA ARG A 295 -15.31 -19.00 0.82
C ARG A 295 -14.09 -18.75 -0.07
N CYS A 296 -12.89 -18.75 0.51
CA CYS A 296 -11.63 -18.92 -0.23
C CYS A 296 -11.09 -20.34 0.02
N GLU A 297 -11.68 -21.34 -0.63
CA GLU A 297 -11.19 -22.72 -0.55
C GLU A 297 -9.96 -22.92 -1.46
N SER A 298 -8.94 -23.52 -0.86
CA SER A 298 -7.67 -23.99 -1.39
C SER A 298 -7.82 -25.01 -2.53
N HIS A 299 -7.25 -24.72 -3.70
CA HIS A 299 -7.03 -25.72 -4.74
C HIS A 299 -5.74 -26.51 -4.44
N GLU A 300 -5.92 -27.74 -3.92
CA GLU A 300 -4.86 -28.75 -3.86
C GLU A 300 -4.56 -29.34 -5.25
N ARG A 301 -3.29 -29.66 -5.45
CA ARG A 301 -2.64 -30.07 -6.71
C ARG A 301 -3.00 -31.49 -7.13
N GLN A 302 -2.88 -31.76 -8.43
CA GLN A 302 -2.44 -33.05 -8.95
C GLN A 302 -1.26 -32.88 -9.94
N PRO A 303 -0.34 -33.86 -10.03
CA PRO A 303 0.94 -33.69 -10.72
C PRO A 303 0.82 -34.08 -12.21
N PHE A 304 1.53 -33.37 -13.09
CA PHE A 304 1.75 -33.85 -14.46
C PHE A 304 3.20 -33.70 -14.90
N SER A 305 3.60 -34.72 -15.66
CA SER A 305 4.94 -35.19 -15.97
C SER A 305 5.82 -34.21 -16.75
N ALA A 306 7.12 -34.26 -16.42
CA ALA A 306 8.23 -33.62 -17.10
C ALA A 306 8.32 -33.99 -18.60
N ARG A 307 8.62 -32.99 -19.44
CA ARG A 307 9.38 -33.15 -20.70
C ARG A 307 10.32 -31.95 -20.89
N GLN A 308 11.58 -32.26 -21.17
CA GLN A 308 12.67 -31.34 -21.46
C GLN A 308 12.59 -30.72 -22.87
N PRO A 309 13.33 -29.62 -23.13
CA PRO A 309 13.07 -28.70 -24.24
C PRO A 309 13.83 -29.08 -25.52
N GLN A 310 13.26 -28.75 -26.68
CA GLN A 310 14.01 -28.71 -27.94
C GLN A 310 14.43 -27.27 -28.25
N ARG A 311 15.74 -27.10 -28.41
CA ARG A 311 16.42 -25.95 -29.00
C ARG A 311 15.88 -25.70 -30.41
N GLN A 312 15.62 -24.43 -30.73
CA GLN A 312 15.81 -23.93 -32.09
C GLN A 312 16.61 -22.64 -32.04
N GLU A 313 17.76 -22.71 -32.68
CA GLU A 313 18.67 -21.61 -32.93
C GLU A 313 18.11 -20.76 -34.07
N THR A 314 18.03 -19.45 -33.86
CA THR A 314 17.95 -18.47 -34.95
C THR A 314 18.98 -17.38 -34.72
N LEU A 315 20.04 -17.47 -35.51
CA LEU A 315 20.99 -16.41 -35.82
C LEU A 315 20.30 -15.37 -36.72
N CYS A 316 20.44 -14.09 -36.40
CA CYS A 316 20.59 -13.01 -37.38
C CYS A 316 21.19 -11.78 -36.70
N GLY A 317 22.32 -11.32 -37.21
CA GLY A 317 23.07 -10.17 -36.70
C GLY A 317 22.61 -8.82 -37.27
N GLY A 318 23.22 -7.74 -36.76
CA GLY A 318 23.08 -6.39 -37.30
C GLY A 318 23.43 -5.28 -36.31
N SER A 319 24.73 -4.96 -36.27
CA SER A 319 25.49 -3.74 -35.93
C SER A 319 24.88 -2.48 -35.24
N PRO A 320 25.73 -1.67 -34.57
CA PRO A 320 25.35 -0.76 -33.49
C PRO A 320 25.03 0.66 -33.98
N LEU A 321 24.07 1.32 -33.32
CA LEU A 321 23.80 2.74 -33.52
C LEU A 321 24.07 3.55 -32.24
N HIS A 322 24.75 4.66 -32.51
CA HIS A 322 25.31 5.70 -31.67
C HIS A 322 24.57 6.05 -30.37
N ALA A 323 25.38 6.24 -29.33
CA ALA A 323 25.04 6.99 -28.13
C ALA A 323 24.92 8.49 -28.46
N SER A 324 23.79 9.08 -28.10
CA SER A 324 23.66 10.53 -27.91
C SER A 324 23.35 10.81 -26.44
N GLU A 325 24.05 11.80 -25.92
CA GLU A 325 24.12 12.20 -24.52
C GLU A 325 22.76 12.69 -24.00
N THR A 326 22.34 12.16 -22.85
CA THR A 326 21.15 12.62 -22.14
C THR A 326 21.52 13.77 -21.20
N GLU A 327 20.85 14.91 -21.37
CA GLU A 327 20.85 16.02 -20.44
C GLU A 327 20.39 15.54 -19.04
N LYS A 328 21.30 15.63 -18.07
CA LYS A 328 21.01 15.46 -16.64
C LYS A 328 20.10 16.61 -16.18
N ALA A 329 18.82 16.33 -15.97
CA ALA A 329 17.96 17.20 -15.18
C ALA A 329 18.46 17.20 -13.72
N ALA A 330 19.01 18.35 -13.30
CA ALA A 330 19.54 18.57 -11.97
C ALA A 330 18.42 18.60 -10.92
N VAL A 331 18.62 17.87 -9.83
CA VAL A 331 17.83 17.95 -8.59
C VAL A 331 18.16 19.28 -7.90
N PRO A 332 17.21 20.19 -7.64
CA PRO A 332 17.51 21.41 -6.88
C PRO A 332 17.69 21.10 -5.38
N PRO A 333 18.65 21.74 -4.70
CA PRO A 333 18.98 21.46 -3.30
C PRO A 333 18.02 22.15 -2.32
N HIS A 334 17.57 21.35 -1.34
CA HIS A 334 17.16 21.70 0.03
C HIS A 334 16.49 23.07 0.28
N LEU A 335 15.15 23.10 0.37
CA LEU A 335 14.48 24.01 1.30
C LEU A 335 14.62 23.45 2.73
N LYS A 336 15.22 24.25 3.62
CA LYS A 336 15.23 23.98 5.06
C LYS A 336 13.80 23.93 5.59
N ALA A 337 13.42 22.79 6.16
CA ALA A 337 12.17 22.62 6.89
C ALA A 337 12.13 23.59 8.09
N ALA A 338 11.06 24.37 8.19
CA ALA A 338 10.68 25.03 9.43
C ALA A 338 10.28 23.95 10.45
N GLY A 339 10.71 24.12 11.70
CA GLY A 339 10.76 23.09 12.74
C GLY A 339 9.53 22.20 12.84
N ALA A 340 9.76 20.89 12.73
CA ALA A 340 8.80 19.86 13.09
C ALA A 340 8.53 19.91 14.61
N PRO A 341 7.33 19.57 15.07
CA PRO A 341 7.09 19.39 16.51
C PRO A 341 7.99 18.27 17.05
N ASP A 342 8.86 18.60 18.00
CA ASP A 342 9.75 17.66 18.68
C ASP A 342 8.94 16.74 19.60
N GLY A 343 8.61 15.55 19.10
CA GLY A 343 8.03 14.47 19.89
C GLY A 343 7.79 13.22 19.03
N PRO A 344 7.95 11.99 19.58
CA PRO A 344 7.61 10.78 18.84
C PRO A 344 6.13 10.77 18.48
N MET A 345 5.82 10.34 17.26
CA MET A 345 4.45 10.22 16.76
C MET A 345 3.61 9.30 17.66
N ASP A 346 2.56 9.85 18.29
CA ASP A 346 1.67 9.08 19.16
C ASP A 346 0.58 8.37 18.34
N LEU A 347 0.90 7.14 17.90
CA LEU A 347 -0.04 6.28 17.17
C LEU A 347 -1.31 5.97 17.99
N ASN A 348 -1.21 5.91 19.31
CA ASN A 348 -2.36 5.67 20.19
C ASN A 348 -3.30 6.87 20.20
N MET A 349 -2.75 8.10 20.18
CA MET A 349 -3.57 9.31 20.05
C MET A 349 -4.30 9.35 18.71
N LYS A 350 -3.66 8.98 17.60
CA LYS A 350 -4.30 8.91 16.28
C LYS A 350 -5.41 7.87 16.23
N HIS A 351 -5.16 6.67 16.76
CA HIS A 351 -6.18 5.63 16.84
C HIS A 351 -7.36 6.04 17.75
N ARG A 352 -7.08 6.65 18.91
CA ARG A 352 -8.13 7.17 19.81
C ARG A 352 -9.01 8.21 19.10
N ARG A 353 -8.40 9.17 18.38
CA ARG A 353 -9.13 10.17 17.61
C ARG A 353 -10.05 9.51 16.56
N LEU A 354 -9.56 8.48 15.87
CA LEU A 354 -10.36 7.72 14.92
C LEU A 354 -11.58 7.08 15.60
N CYS A 355 -11.39 6.41 16.74
CA CYS A 355 -12.50 5.84 17.51
C CYS A 355 -13.51 6.89 17.97
N GLU A 356 -13.05 8.02 18.52
CA GLU A 356 -13.91 9.11 19.00
C GLU A 356 -14.75 9.72 17.86
N VAL A 357 -14.12 9.99 16.71
CA VAL A 357 -14.81 10.53 15.54
C VAL A 357 -15.85 9.52 15.03
N SER A 358 -15.50 8.24 14.91
CA SER A 358 -16.41 7.17 14.48
C SER A 358 -17.64 7.06 15.39
N GLN A 359 -17.45 7.06 16.70
CA GLN A 359 -18.56 7.03 17.67
C GLN A 359 -19.45 8.28 17.56
N ARG A 360 -18.87 9.46 17.36
CA ARG A 360 -19.62 10.70 17.16
C ARG A 360 -20.49 10.63 15.89
N VAL A 361 -19.95 10.11 14.78
CA VAL A 361 -20.70 9.93 13.53
C VAL A 361 -21.89 8.99 13.74
N LEU A 362 -21.69 7.84 14.37
CA LEU A 362 -22.76 6.88 14.66
C LEU A 362 -23.83 7.46 15.58
N LYS A 363 -23.42 8.20 16.62
CA LYS A 363 -24.35 8.85 17.55
C LYS A 363 -25.21 9.91 16.84
N GLN A 364 -24.61 10.67 15.92
CA GLN A 364 -25.33 11.66 15.13
C GLN A 364 -26.37 10.99 14.22
N ALA A 365 -26.01 9.89 13.55
CA ALA A 365 -26.93 9.13 12.72
C ALA A 365 -28.11 8.58 13.53
N ALA A 366 -27.84 7.96 14.69
CA ALA A 366 -28.89 7.45 15.58
C ALA A 366 -29.83 8.55 16.09
N THR A 367 -29.29 9.73 16.45
CA THR A 367 -30.10 10.87 16.92
C THR A 367 -31.04 11.38 15.81
N TRP A 368 -30.58 11.37 14.57
CA TRP A 368 -31.40 11.76 13.42
C TRP A 368 -32.55 10.78 13.18
N GLU A 369 -32.31 9.46 13.30
CA GLU A 369 -33.35 8.44 13.15
C GLU A 369 -34.48 8.59 14.17
N VAL A 370 -34.11 8.82 15.45
CA VAL A 370 -35.08 9.08 16.53
C VAL A 370 -35.92 10.33 16.23
N THR A 371 -35.26 11.42 15.84
CA THR A 371 -35.94 12.69 15.53
C THR A 371 -36.89 12.54 14.34
N ARG A 372 -36.45 11.86 13.27
CA ARG A 372 -37.29 11.57 12.10
C ARG A 372 -38.52 10.73 12.45
N THR A 373 -38.35 9.74 13.32
CA THR A 373 -39.44 8.86 13.75
C THR A 373 -40.47 9.64 14.58
N ALA A 374 -40.00 10.52 15.49
CA ALA A 374 -40.86 11.41 16.26
C ALA A 374 -41.63 12.40 15.37
N SER A 375 -40.98 12.99 14.35
CA SER A 375 -41.65 13.89 13.40
C SER A 375 -42.69 13.17 12.52
N ASN A 376 -42.43 11.93 12.10
CA ASN A 376 -43.38 11.14 11.31
C ASN A 376 -44.59 10.66 12.11
N LEU A 377 -44.44 10.41 13.42
CA LEU A 377 -45.56 10.08 14.30
C LEU A 377 -46.45 11.31 14.60
N GLY A 378 -45.87 12.52 14.61
CA GLY A 378 -46.60 13.76 14.79
C GLY A 378 -47.48 14.20 13.61
N SER A 379 -47.24 13.67 12.40
CA SER A 379 -48.00 14.04 11.19
C SER A 379 -49.20 13.12 10.89
N VAL A 380 -49.44 12.07 11.68
CA VAL A 380 -50.57 11.12 11.49
C VAL A 380 -51.76 11.44 12.43
N GLY A 381 -51.67 12.53 13.20
CA GLY A 381 -52.60 12.86 14.29
C GLY A 381 -53.63 13.96 14.02
N ASP A 382 -53.87 14.38 12.78
CA ASP A 382 -54.80 15.50 12.50
C ASP A 382 -55.65 15.27 11.23
N ASP A 383 -56.37 14.15 11.18
CA ASP A 383 -57.47 13.94 10.20
C ASP A 383 -58.66 13.21 10.83
N ARG A 384 -59.13 13.74 11.97
CA ARG A 384 -60.45 13.42 12.54
C ARG A 384 -61.07 14.68 13.11
N SER A 385 -61.44 15.63 12.25
CA SER A 385 -62.48 16.64 12.50
C SER A 385 -62.67 17.53 11.26
N ARG A 386 -63.53 17.11 10.32
CA ARG A 386 -64.50 17.98 9.64
C ARG A 386 -65.44 17.21 8.72
#